data_AF-A0A8B8BDK0-F1
#
_entry.id   AF-A0A8B8BDK0-F1
#
_cell.length_a   1.000
_cell.length_b   1.000
_cell.length_c   1.000
_cell.angle_alpha   90.00
_cell.angle_beta   90.00
_cell.angle_gamma   90.00
#
_symmetry.space_group_name_H-M   'P 1'
#
loop_
_entity.id
_entity.type
_entity.pdbx_description
1 polymer ?
#
loop_
_entity_poly.entity_id
_entity_poly.type
_entity_poly.pdbx_seq_one_letter_code
_entity_poly.pdbx_strand_id
1 'polypeptide(L)'
;MHKKNEIGDNVYETLNPIDCRPGQFYLLPKIHKDGMPGRPIVSAIGHPTEKISEYIDLHLRPHVEKLPSYLKDTTDYINKTPSTDLPDHTLLVTMDVTSLYTNIPHDEGIEACREVWDRRSIQVPSTESLTKLLEHVLKCNNFMFNGEHLNV
;
A
#
# COMPACT_ATOMS: atom_id res chain seq x y z
N MET A 1 8.16 19.64 3.79
CA MET A 1 8.89 18.78 4.73
C MET A 1 10.31 19.27 4.95
N HIS A 2 11.20 19.26 3.95
CA HIS A 2 12.59 19.71 4.09
C HIS A 2 12.71 21.17 4.55
N LYS A 3 12.06 22.12 3.85
CA LYS A 3 11.96 23.54 4.30
C LYS A 3 11.34 23.74 5.70
N LYS A 4 10.60 22.74 6.21
CA LYS A 4 10.01 22.75 7.55
C LYS A 4 10.90 22.06 8.60
N ASN A 5 12.09 21.60 8.21
CA ASN A 5 13.00 20.78 9.02
C ASN A 5 12.37 19.49 9.57
N GLU A 6 11.37 18.95 8.88
CA GLU A 6 10.71 17.69 9.27
C GLU A 6 11.48 16.45 8.80
N ILE A 7 12.35 16.62 7.81
CA ILE A 7 13.21 15.58 7.22
C ILE A 7 14.59 16.18 6.96
N GLY A 8 15.64 15.38 7.10
CA GLY A 8 17.01 15.76 6.75
C GLY A 8 17.30 15.64 5.25
N ASP A 9 18.48 16.11 4.83
CA ASP A 9 18.92 16.16 3.43
C ASP A 9 18.87 14.79 2.74
N ASN A 10 19.40 13.74 3.37
CA ASN A 10 19.40 12.39 2.80
C ASN A 10 17.99 11.89 2.47
N VAL A 11 17.01 12.17 3.34
CA VAL A 11 15.61 11.77 3.11
C VAL A 11 15.01 12.63 1.99
N TYR A 12 15.29 13.93 1.98
CA TYR A 12 14.84 14.81 0.91
C TYR A 12 15.36 14.37 -0.47
N GLU A 13 16.65 14.08 -0.58
CA GLU A 13 17.27 13.59 -1.82
C GLU A 13 16.67 12.26 -2.28
N THR A 14 16.41 11.34 -1.33
CA THR A 14 15.77 10.04 -1.63
C THR A 14 14.34 10.22 -2.14
N LEU A 15 13.59 11.18 -1.57
CA LEU A 15 12.21 11.47 -1.96
C LEU A 15 12.08 12.37 -3.19
N ASN A 16 13.19 12.88 -3.73
CA ASN A 16 13.23 13.75 -4.90
C ASN A 16 14.13 13.15 -6.01
N PRO A 17 13.73 12.02 -6.60
CA PRO A 17 14.50 11.36 -7.65
C PRO A 17 14.66 12.24 -8.90
N ILE A 18 15.86 12.25 -9.48
CA ILE A 18 16.20 13.06 -10.66
C ILE A 18 15.86 12.32 -11.96
N ASP A 19 16.21 11.03 -12.04
CA ASP A 19 15.99 10.19 -13.23
C ASP A 19 14.80 9.25 -13.02
N CYS A 20 13.60 9.78 -13.22
CA CYS A 20 12.36 9.01 -13.13
C CYS A 20 11.92 8.45 -14.47
N ARG A 21 11.18 7.34 -14.42
CA ARG A 21 10.42 6.81 -15.56
C ARG A 21 8.96 6.61 -15.17
N PRO A 22 8.01 6.78 -16.11
CA PRO A 22 6.61 6.49 -15.85
C PRO A 22 6.42 4.99 -15.58
N GLY A 23 5.33 4.64 -14.90
CA GLY A 23 5.01 3.25 -14.61
C GLY A 23 4.82 2.43 -15.89
N GLN A 24 5.04 1.13 -15.82
CA GLN A 24 4.87 0.24 -16.99
C GLN A 24 3.67 -0.69 -16.78
N PHE A 25 2.70 -0.62 -17.68
CA PHE A 25 1.54 -1.50 -17.66
C PHE A 25 1.83 -2.84 -18.35
N TYR A 26 1.41 -3.94 -17.71
CA TYR A 26 1.43 -5.27 -18.31
C TYR A 26 0.34 -6.17 -17.71
N LEU A 27 0.06 -7.29 -18.37
CA LEU A 27 -0.91 -8.28 -17.94
C LEU A 27 -0.23 -9.59 -17.53
N LEU A 28 -0.58 -10.13 -16.36
CA LEU A 28 -0.20 -11.49 -15.96
C LEU A 28 -1.40 -12.44 -16.08
N PRO A 29 -1.30 -13.57 -16.80
CA PRO A 29 -2.43 -14.47 -16.99
C PRO A 29 -2.85 -15.14 -15.67
N LYS A 30 -4.15 -15.11 -15.36
CA LYS A 30 -4.72 -15.91 -14.26
C LYS A 30 -4.96 -17.34 -14.75
N ILE A 31 -3.91 -18.16 -14.78
CA ILE A 31 -3.93 -19.54 -15.32
C ILE A 31 -4.93 -20.50 -14.67
N HIS A 32 -5.43 -20.15 -13.48
CA HIS A 32 -6.39 -20.95 -12.71
C HIS A 32 -7.85 -20.56 -12.96
N LYS A 33 -8.15 -19.67 -13.92
CA LYS A 33 -9.52 -19.25 -14.27
C LYS A 33 -9.79 -19.54 -15.74
N ASP A 34 -11.03 -19.91 -16.04
CA ASP A 34 -11.49 -20.14 -17.42
C ASP A 34 -11.23 -18.93 -18.30
N GLY A 35 -10.72 -19.17 -19.50
CA GLY A 35 -10.31 -18.12 -20.44
C GLY A 35 -9.01 -17.39 -20.06
N MET A 36 -8.36 -17.74 -18.94
CA MET A 36 -7.08 -17.20 -18.48
C MET A 36 -7.00 -15.66 -18.51
N PRO A 37 -7.96 -14.94 -17.90
CA PRO A 37 -8.00 -13.49 -17.97
C PRO A 37 -6.71 -12.85 -17.44
N GLY A 38 -6.31 -11.73 -18.06
CA GLY A 38 -5.15 -10.96 -17.63
C GLY A 38 -5.39 -10.25 -16.29
N ARG A 39 -4.36 -10.21 -15.45
CA ARG A 39 -4.28 -9.36 -14.25
C ARG A 39 -3.51 -8.09 -14.63
N PRO A 40 -4.16 -6.92 -14.69
CA PRO A 40 -3.46 -5.66 -14.91
C PRO A 40 -2.53 -5.34 -13.76
N ILE A 41 -1.29 -5.00 -14.09
CA ILE A 41 -0.26 -4.56 -13.15
C ILE A 41 0.41 -3.33 -13.74
N VAL A 42 0.65 -2.33 -12.90
CA VAL A 42 1.52 -1.19 -13.19
C VAL A 42 2.79 -1.37 -12.37
N SER A 43 3.94 -1.55 -13.02
CA SER A 43 5.24 -1.53 -12.34
C SER A 43 5.61 -0.10 -12.00
N ALA A 44 5.84 0.17 -10.71
CA ALA A 44 6.32 1.45 -10.21
C ALA A 44 7.85 1.52 -10.05
N ILE A 45 8.62 0.56 -10.59
CA ILE A 45 10.08 0.58 -10.46
C ILE A 45 10.63 1.80 -11.20
N GLY A 46 11.36 2.68 -10.50
CA GLY A 46 11.88 3.94 -11.04
C GLY A 46 10.82 5.04 -11.20
N HIS A 47 9.61 4.84 -10.66
CA HIS A 47 8.53 5.81 -10.72
C HIS A 47 8.76 6.97 -9.73
N PRO A 48 8.35 8.22 -10.02
CA PRO A 48 8.50 9.35 -9.10
C PRO A 48 7.94 9.09 -7.69
N THR A 49 6.89 8.26 -7.58
CA THR A 49 6.26 7.94 -6.28
C THR A 49 6.82 6.70 -5.61
N GLU A 50 7.77 5.96 -6.20
CA GLU A 50 8.32 4.71 -5.65
C GLU A 50 8.90 4.93 -4.25
N LYS A 51 9.84 5.88 -4.13
CA LYS A 51 10.50 6.21 -2.85
C LYS A 51 9.57 6.88 -1.85
N ILE A 52 8.56 7.59 -2.35
CA ILE A 52 7.50 8.14 -1.50
C ILE A 52 6.67 7.00 -0.91
N SER A 53 6.30 6.00 -1.70
CA SER A 53 5.55 4.82 -1.24
C SER A 53 6.33 4.02 -0.20
N GLU A 54 7.63 3.79 -0.43
CA GLU A 54 8.52 3.14 0.55
C GLU A 54 8.58 3.92 1.88
N TYR A 55 8.66 5.25 1.79
CA TYR A 55 8.70 6.12 2.96
C TYR A 55 7.38 6.13 3.74
N ILE A 56 6.24 6.12 3.04
CA ILE A 56 4.93 6.00 3.66
C ILE A 56 4.76 4.65 4.35
N ASP A 57 5.19 3.54 3.72
CA ASP A 57 5.19 2.22 4.35
C ASP A 57 5.97 2.23 5.68
N LEU A 58 7.16 2.84 5.69
CA LEU A 58 7.99 2.96 6.89
C LEU A 58 7.23 3.60 8.06
N HIS A 59 6.41 4.61 7.79
CA HIS A 59 5.61 5.30 8.81
C HIS A 59 4.28 4.62 9.14
N LEU A 60 3.74 3.78 8.27
CA LEU A 60 2.49 3.04 8.51
C LEU A 60 2.72 1.70 9.22
N ARG A 61 3.79 0.99 8.85
CA ARG A 61 4.06 -0.38 9.28
C ARG A 61 3.99 -0.59 10.80
N PRO A 62 4.59 0.26 11.67
CA PRO A 62 4.50 0.08 13.12
C PRO A 62 3.07 0.16 13.68
N HIS A 63 2.14 0.75 12.94
CA HIS A 63 0.74 0.82 13.32
C HIS A 63 -0.04 -0.38 12.78
N VAL A 64 0.20 -0.76 11.53
CA VAL A 64 -0.41 -1.94 10.89
C VAL A 64 -0.06 -3.22 11.66
N GLU A 65 1.20 -3.40 12.04
CA GLU A 65 1.68 -4.58 12.76
C GLU A 65 1.07 -4.74 14.18
N LYS A 66 0.51 -3.67 14.73
CA LYS A 66 -0.15 -3.67 16.05
C LYS A 66 -1.65 -3.95 15.98
N LEU A 67 -2.24 -4.00 14.78
CA LEU A 67 -3.65 -4.26 14.63
C LEU A 67 -3.98 -5.69 15.05
N PRO A 68 -5.10 -5.94 15.76
CA PRO A 68 -5.52 -7.29 16.11
C PRO A 68 -5.72 -8.21 14.89
N SER A 69 -6.10 -7.61 13.75
CA SER A 69 -6.30 -8.29 12.47
C SER A 69 -5.02 -8.46 11.65
N TYR A 70 -3.87 -8.00 12.16
CA TYR A 70 -2.61 -8.12 11.44
C TYR A 70 -2.22 -9.58 11.27
N LEU A 71 -1.90 -9.92 10.03
CA LEU A 71 -1.39 -11.22 9.65
C LEU A 71 -0.15 -11.04 8.79
N LYS A 72 0.98 -11.57 9.25
CA LYS A 72 2.27 -11.38 8.56
C LYS A 72 2.37 -12.26 7.32
N ASP A 73 2.12 -13.56 7.49
CA ASP A 73 2.28 -14.58 6.46
C ASP A 73 1.51 -15.86 6.84
N THR A 74 1.60 -16.88 5.98
CA THR A 74 0.96 -18.18 6.19
C THR A 74 1.45 -18.89 7.45
N THR A 75 2.71 -18.73 7.83
CA THR A 75 3.26 -19.35 9.05
C THR A 75 2.68 -18.68 10.30
N ASP A 76 2.61 -17.35 10.30
CA ASP A 76 1.95 -16.57 11.36
C ASP A 76 0.47 -16.97 11.50
N TYR A 77 -0.22 -17.20 10.37
CA TYR A 77 -1.62 -17.66 10.38
C TYR A 77 -1.77 -19.02 11.06
N ILE A 78 -0.93 -19.99 10.67
CA ILE A 78 -0.96 -21.34 11.24
C ILE A 78 -0.67 -21.29 12.75
N ASN A 79 0.29 -20.45 13.18
CA ASN A 79 0.63 -20.31 14.59
C ASN A 79 -0.47 -19.63 15.43
N LYS A 80 -1.26 -18.73 14.82
CA LYS A 80 -2.42 -18.07 15.46
C LYS A 80 -3.67 -18.92 15.44
N THR A 81 -3.77 -19.88 14.53
CA THR A 81 -4.92 -20.78 14.41
C THR A 81 -4.87 -21.81 15.54
N PRO A 82 -5.97 -22.03 16.28
CA PRO A 82 -6.00 -23.04 17.32
C PRO A 82 -5.65 -24.42 16.76
N SER A 83 -4.73 -25.12 17.42
CA SER A 83 -4.37 -26.51 17.08
C SER A 83 -5.34 -27.54 17.66
N THR A 84 -6.38 -27.10 18.37
CA THR A 84 -7.39 -27.94 18.99
C THR A 84 -8.51 -28.26 17.99
N ASP A 85 -9.13 -29.41 18.16
CA ASP A 85 -10.35 -29.74 17.42
C ASP A 85 -11.40 -28.64 17.59
N LEU A 86 -12.09 -28.33 16.50
CA LEU A 86 -13.21 -27.40 16.53
C LEU A 86 -14.34 -27.99 17.38
N PRO A 87 -15.09 -27.18 18.14
CA PRO A 87 -16.24 -27.67 18.89
C PRO A 87 -17.25 -28.41 18.02
N ASP A 88 -17.99 -29.34 18.62
CA ASP A 88 -19.11 -30.00 17.95
C ASP A 88 -20.09 -28.97 17.36
N HIS A 89 -20.63 -29.28 16.19
CA HIS A 89 -21.55 -28.42 15.44
C HIS A 89 -20.95 -27.09 14.92
N THR A 90 -19.63 -27.02 14.72
CA THR A 90 -18.98 -25.87 14.05
C THR A 90 -19.20 -25.88 12.53
N LEU A 91 -19.50 -24.70 11.97
CA LEU A 91 -19.53 -24.46 10.52
C LEU A 91 -18.30 -23.65 10.10
N LEU A 92 -17.56 -24.15 9.12
CA LEU A 92 -16.49 -23.40 8.47
C LEU A 92 -17.06 -22.56 7.32
N VAL A 93 -16.81 -21.25 7.36
CA VAL A 93 -17.23 -20.32 6.32
C VAL A 93 -15.99 -19.70 5.68
N THR A 94 -16.01 -19.57 4.35
CA THR A 94 -14.97 -18.86 3.61
C THR A 94 -15.60 -17.70 2.83
N MET A 95 -14.88 -16.59 2.73
CA MET A 95 -15.29 -15.40 1.99
C MET A 95 -14.10 -14.91 1.16
N ASP A 96 -14.37 -14.45 -0.06
CA ASP A 96 -13.37 -13.88 -0.95
C ASP A 96 -13.81 -12.46 -1.36
N VAL A 97 -12.85 -11.54 -1.43
CA VAL A 97 -13.10 -10.16 -1.85
C VAL A 97 -12.72 -9.99 -3.31
N THR A 98 -13.69 -9.65 -4.14
CA THR A 98 -13.44 -9.37 -5.56
C THR A 98 -12.76 -8.03 -5.73
N SER A 99 -11.63 -8.02 -6.46
CA SER A 99 -10.92 -6.80 -6.87
C SER A 99 -10.56 -5.85 -5.71
N LEU A 100 -10.03 -6.43 -4.62
CA LEU A 100 -9.69 -5.70 -3.39
C LEU A 100 -9.03 -4.34 -3.64
N TYR A 101 -7.88 -4.30 -4.35
CA TYR A 101 -7.11 -3.07 -4.53
C TYR A 101 -7.87 -1.94 -5.25
N THR A 102 -8.72 -2.27 -6.22
CA THR A 102 -9.46 -1.25 -6.99
C THR A 102 -10.73 -0.78 -6.28
N ASN A 103 -11.12 -1.45 -5.20
CA ASN A 103 -12.34 -1.18 -4.45
C ASN A 103 -12.08 -0.53 -3.09
N ILE A 104 -10.82 -0.20 -2.75
CA ILE A 104 -10.49 0.54 -1.53
C ILE A 104 -10.70 2.04 -1.81
N PRO A 105 -11.66 2.71 -1.13
CA PRO A 105 -11.87 4.15 -1.31
C PRO A 105 -10.65 4.94 -0.83
N HIS A 106 -10.03 5.72 -1.73
CA HIS A 106 -8.81 6.46 -1.40
C HIS A 106 -9.00 7.43 -0.23
N ASP A 107 -10.13 8.16 -0.21
CA ASP A 107 -10.38 9.17 0.83
C ASP A 107 -10.55 8.53 2.21
N GLU A 108 -11.24 7.39 2.31
CA GLU A 108 -11.37 6.63 3.56
C GLU A 108 -10.03 6.07 4.03
N GLY A 109 -9.22 5.55 3.11
CA GLY A 109 -7.87 5.05 3.43
C GLY A 109 -6.93 6.16 3.92
N ILE A 110 -7.00 7.34 3.31
CA ILE A 110 -6.24 8.52 3.73
C ILE A 110 -6.66 8.97 5.12
N GLU A 111 -7.96 9.04 5.41
CA GLU A 111 -8.46 9.46 6.72
C GLU A 111 -8.08 8.46 7.82
N ALA A 112 -8.20 7.16 7.55
CA ALA A 112 -7.76 6.13 8.48
C ALA A 112 -6.25 6.25 8.83
N CYS A 113 -5.41 6.56 7.84
CA CYS A 113 -3.97 6.80 8.08
C CYS A 113 -3.75 8.08 8.90
N ARG A 114 -4.48 9.16 8.61
CA ARG A 114 -4.44 10.42 9.36
C ARG A 114 -4.76 10.19 10.83
N GLU A 115 -5.86 9.52 11.14
CA GLU A 115 -6.28 9.22 12.52
C GLU A 115 -5.21 8.47 13.31
N VAL A 116 -4.50 7.54 12.66
CA VAL A 116 -3.45 6.75 13.29
C VAL A 116 -2.20 7.60 13.54
N TRP A 117 -1.82 8.43 12.57
CA TRP A 117 -0.66 9.32 12.70
C TRP A 117 -0.87 10.45 13.70
N ASP A 118 -2.09 10.95 13.86
CA ASP A 118 -2.43 11.99 14.85
C ASP A 118 -2.28 11.49 16.31
N ARG A 119 -2.37 10.17 16.52
CA ARG A 119 -2.17 9.56 17.84
C ARG A 119 -0.69 9.36 18.20
N ARG A 120 0.26 9.66 17.30
CA ARG A 120 1.69 9.57 17.60
C ARG A 120 2.08 10.61 18.65
N SER A 121 2.94 10.20 19.59
CA SER A 121 3.55 11.12 20.55
C SER A 121 4.53 12.08 19.89
N ILE A 122 5.21 11.65 18.82
CA ILE A 122 6.13 12.45 18.02
C ILE A 122 5.51 12.72 16.66
N GLN A 123 5.23 13.99 16.38
CA GLN A 123 4.59 14.46 15.14
C GLN A 123 5.62 14.94 14.10
N VAL A 124 6.72 14.22 13.96
CA VAL A 124 7.79 14.52 12.99
C VAL A 124 8.12 13.27 12.17
N PRO A 125 7.87 13.26 10.84
CA PRO A 125 7.16 14.31 10.10
C PRO A 125 5.72 14.49 10.56
N SER A 126 5.15 15.68 10.34
CA SER A 126 3.77 15.97 10.72
C SER A 126 2.78 15.07 9.98
N THR A 127 1.63 14.76 10.60
CA THR A 127 0.54 14.00 9.95
C THR A 127 0.16 14.62 8.61
N GLU A 128 0.11 15.95 8.53
CA GLU A 128 -0.24 16.66 7.31
C GLU A 128 0.76 16.44 6.18
N SER A 129 2.05 16.41 6.51
CA SER A 129 3.10 16.10 5.53
C SER A 129 3.03 14.64 5.05
N LEU A 130 2.81 13.68 5.97
CA LEU A 130 2.62 12.27 5.61
C LEU A 130 1.37 12.06 4.76
N THR A 131 0.26 12.71 5.11
CA THR A 131 -1.00 12.62 4.38
C THR A 131 -0.86 13.15 2.96
N LYS A 132 -0.16 14.27 2.75
CA LYS A 132 0.10 14.80 1.41
C LYS A 132 0.93 13.86 0.54
N LEU A 133 1.95 13.22 1.12
CA LEU A 133 2.74 12.22 0.41
C LEU A 133 1.90 10.98 0.06
N LEU A 134 1.08 10.49 0.99
CA LEU A 134 0.15 9.38 0.75
C LEU A 134 -0.86 9.71 -0.36
N GLU A 135 -1.46 10.90 -0.33
CA GLU A 135 -2.37 11.37 -1.37
C GLU A 135 -1.69 11.39 -2.74
N HIS A 136 -0.44 11.84 -2.80
CA HIS A 136 0.33 11.84 -4.05
C HIS A 136 0.58 10.43 -4.59
N VAL A 137 0.93 9.47 -3.71
CA VAL A 137 1.10 8.06 -4.10
C VAL A 137 -0.20 7.47 -4.65
N LEU A 138 -1.34 7.75 -4.00
CA LEU A 138 -2.63 7.17 -4.37
C LEU A 138 -3.27 7.82 -5.61
N LYS A 139 -3.05 9.12 -5.85
CA LYS A 139 -3.71 9.87 -6.93
C LYS A 139 -2.83 10.11 -8.16
N CYS A 140 -1.52 9.90 -8.07
CA CYS A 140 -0.57 10.13 -9.18
C CYS A 140 0.04 8.83 -9.70
N ASN A 141 -0.77 7.79 -9.85
CA ASN A 141 -0.36 6.49 -10.38
C ASN A 141 -0.38 6.46 -11.91
N ASN A 142 0.51 7.27 -12.50
CA ASN A 142 0.62 7.39 -13.95
C ASN A 142 1.51 6.30 -14.54
N PHE A 143 1.18 5.86 -15.76
CA PHE A 143 1.89 4.80 -16.44
C PHE A 143 1.85 4.97 -17.96
N MET A 144 2.74 4.28 -18.66
CA MET A 144 2.71 4.17 -20.11
C MET A 144 2.13 2.84 -20.56
N PHE A 145 1.32 2.88 -21.60
CA PHE A 145 0.86 1.72 -22.36
C PHE A 145 0.82 2.06 -23.85
N ASN A 146 1.43 1.23 -24.68
CA ASN A 146 1.53 1.44 -26.14
C ASN A 146 2.05 2.83 -26.56
N GLY A 147 2.96 3.42 -25.78
CA GLY A 147 3.51 4.75 -26.05
C GLY A 147 2.62 5.92 -25.62
N GLU A 148 1.46 5.65 -25.01
CA GLU A 148 0.56 6.67 -24.46
C GLU A 148 0.69 6.75 -22.94
N HIS A 149 0.62 7.98 -22.41
CA HIS A 149 0.59 8.24 -20.97
C HIS A 149 -0.85 8.18 -20.45
N LEU A 150 -1.05 7.39 -19.40
CA LEU A 150 -2.33 7.17 -18.74
C LEU A 150 -2.18 7.45 -17.24
N ASN A 151 -3.28 7.83 -16.60
CA ASN A 151 -3.38 7.98 -15.14
C ASN A 151 -4.65 7.28 -14.68
N VAL A 152 -4.56 6.50 -13.60
CA VAL A 152 -5.67 5.75 -12.99
C VAL A 152 -5.85 6.12 -11.53
#